data_AF-A0A928DME2-F1
#
_entry.id   AF-A0A928DME2-F1
#
_cell.length_a   1.000
_cell.length_b   1.000
_cell.length_c   1.000
_cell.angle_alpha   90.00
_cell.angle_beta   90.00
_cell.angle_gamma   90.00
#
_symmetry.space_group_name_H-M   'P 1'
#
loop_
_entity.id
_entity.type
_entity.pdbx_description
1 polymer ?
#
loop_
_entity_poly.entity_id
_entity_poly.type
_entity_poly.pdbx_seq_one_letter_code
_entity_poly.pdbx_strand_id
1 'polypeptide(L)'
;MNISRSKVRQSALNYLYTYLSNGSQPVDSQLFWSISQEKERDHFRTAHAKALLHACRATADSARLLEERVQSVENTMHADLTAASLREEIERYRNQSSNFDAAVKALQYCYTDKRRETTDQLLLCTGDVLRLAAVVEALGRDLLPRFADFPVYRPQLDGLAATINRRARMLQVCITLAAPLELTGNKEYAGLVRQAQDLEELRPAVETLVKGIIARIPLMEPRLEGLLTNYSLERVDLVDKAILYIALYELEENGLEVPIVVSEATALANEYSGSKSAQFIHGIIAAAAKK
;
A
#
# COMPACT_ATOMS: atom_id res chain seq x y z
N MET A 1 14.40 -10.66 -0.06
CA MET A 1 13.02 -10.37 -0.49
C MET A 1 12.11 -10.75 0.65
N ASN A 2 11.35 -9.78 1.16
CA ASN A 2 10.33 -10.00 2.18
C ASN A 2 8.98 -10.36 1.57
N ILE A 3 8.81 -10.15 0.26
CA ILE A 3 7.60 -10.52 -0.46
C ILE A 3 7.39 -12.05 -0.57
N SER A 4 6.12 -12.45 -0.47
CA SER A 4 5.70 -13.84 -0.67
C SER A 4 6.03 -14.34 -2.08
N ARG A 5 6.79 -15.44 -2.16
CA ARG A 5 7.08 -16.14 -3.43
C ARG A 5 5.81 -16.58 -4.15
N SER A 6 4.78 -17.02 -3.40
CA SER A 6 3.49 -17.42 -3.98
C SER A 6 2.83 -16.26 -4.74
N LYS A 7 2.85 -15.04 -4.18
CA LYS A 7 2.35 -13.83 -4.88
C LYS A 7 3.15 -13.54 -6.16
N VAL A 8 4.48 -13.61 -6.07
CA VAL A 8 5.37 -13.41 -7.22
C VAL A 8 5.05 -14.43 -8.32
N ARG A 9 4.81 -15.70 -7.98
CA ARG A 9 4.44 -16.75 -8.94
C ARG A 9 3.08 -16.49 -9.59
N GLN A 10 2.06 -16.10 -8.83
CA GLN A 10 0.74 -15.77 -9.38
C GLN A 10 0.82 -14.61 -10.38
N SER A 11 1.52 -13.53 -10.05
CA SER A 11 1.72 -12.40 -10.97
C SER A 11 2.59 -12.78 -12.17
N ALA A 12 3.62 -13.62 -11.98
CA ALA A 12 4.45 -14.13 -13.07
C ALA A 12 3.65 -15.02 -14.03
N LEU A 13 2.75 -15.86 -13.50
CA LEU A 13 1.85 -16.68 -14.30
C LEU A 13 0.97 -15.82 -15.20
N ASN A 14 0.33 -14.78 -14.65
CA ASN A 14 -0.49 -13.85 -15.44
C ASN A 14 0.33 -13.13 -16.53
N TYR A 15 1.57 -12.73 -16.21
CA TYR A 15 2.47 -12.12 -17.18
C TYR A 15 2.80 -13.10 -18.31
N LEU A 16 3.24 -14.31 -17.97
CA LEU A 16 3.64 -15.33 -18.93
C LEU A 16 2.46 -15.77 -19.80
N TYR A 17 1.26 -15.91 -19.23
CA TYR A 17 0.06 -16.17 -20.00
C TYR A 17 -0.18 -15.08 -21.05
N THR A 18 -0.09 -13.80 -20.65
CA THR A 18 -0.25 -12.66 -21.55
C THR A 18 0.83 -12.62 -22.64
N TYR A 19 2.07 -12.92 -22.27
CA TYR A 19 3.19 -13.03 -23.19
C TYR A 19 2.95 -14.13 -24.24
N LEU A 20 2.56 -15.32 -23.79
CA LEU A 20 2.31 -16.47 -24.67
C LEU A 20 1.07 -16.25 -25.56
N SER A 21 -0.01 -15.69 -25.03
CA SER A 21 -1.23 -15.40 -25.79
C SER A 21 -1.01 -14.37 -26.89
N ASN A 22 -0.06 -13.45 -26.70
CA ASN A 22 0.32 -12.43 -27.68
C ASN A 22 1.41 -12.91 -28.66
N GLY A 23 1.61 -14.22 -28.81
CA GLY A 23 2.60 -14.76 -29.73
C GLY A 23 4.04 -14.50 -29.30
N SER A 24 4.30 -14.52 -27.98
CA SER A 24 5.63 -14.34 -27.39
C SER A 24 6.23 -12.95 -27.64
N GLN A 25 5.37 -11.94 -27.77
CA GLN A 25 5.78 -10.53 -27.87
C GLN A 25 5.83 -9.86 -26.49
N PRO A 26 6.68 -8.82 -26.30
CA PRO A 26 6.74 -8.08 -25.05
C PRO A 26 5.37 -7.56 -24.61
N VAL A 27 5.04 -7.78 -23.34
CA VAL A 27 3.78 -7.31 -22.73
C VAL A 27 3.83 -5.79 -22.57
N ASP A 28 2.72 -5.09 -22.84
CA ASP A 28 2.57 -3.69 -22.45
C ASP A 28 2.68 -3.58 -20.92
N SER A 29 3.82 -3.07 -20.48
CA SER A 29 4.19 -3.03 -19.08
C SER A 29 3.21 -2.17 -18.27
N GLN A 30 2.70 -1.05 -18.80
CA GLN A 30 1.90 -0.13 -17.99
C GLN A 30 0.52 -0.67 -17.67
N LEU A 31 -0.23 -1.12 -18.69
CA LEU A 31 -1.57 -1.65 -18.51
C LEU A 31 -1.55 -2.93 -17.68
N PHE A 32 -0.62 -3.85 -17.97
CA PHE A 32 -0.47 -5.09 -17.20
C PHE A 32 -0.27 -4.81 -15.71
N TRP A 33 0.63 -3.89 -15.36
CA TRP A 33 0.92 -3.58 -13.96
C TRP A 33 -0.21 -2.83 -13.27
N SER A 34 -0.98 -1.99 -13.99
CA SER A 34 -2.16 -1.36 -13.41
C SER A 34 -3.23 -2.38 -12.99
N ILE A 35 -3.43 -3.43 -13.77
CA ILE A 35 -4.42 -4.46 -13.49
C ILE A 35 -3.88 -5.46 -12.45
N SER A 36 -2.64 -5.91 -12.63
CA SER A 36 -2.06 -6.99 -11.81
C SER A 36 -1.77 -6.58 -10.37
N GLN A 37 -1.59 -5.29 -10.09
CA GLN A 37 -1.35 -4.79 -8.73
C GLN A 37 -2.60 -4.19 -8.08
N GLU A 38 -3.77 -4.23 -8.71
CA GLU A 38 -4.95 -3.54 -8.18
C GLU A 38 -5.32 -4.07 -6.79
N LYS A 39 -5.26 -5.40 -6.61
CA LYS A 39 -5.52 -6.05 -5.33
C LYS A 39 -4.53 -5.61 -4.24
N GLU A 40 -3.25 -5.53 -4.56
CA GLU A 40 -2.19 -5.08 -3.65
C GLU A 40 -2.36 -3.60 -3.30
N ARG A 41 -2.71 -2.76 -4.28
CA ARG A 41 -3.05 -1.35 -4.06
C ARG A 41 -4.25 -1.22 -3.14
N ASP A 42 -5.26 -2.08 -3.28
CA ASP A 42 -6.44 -2.06 -2.44
C ASP A 42 -6.16 -2.46 -1.00
N HIS A 43 -5.36 -3.51 -0.81
CA HIS A 43 -4.87 -3.87 0.52
C HIS A 43 -4.07 -2.74 1.16
N PHE A 44 -3.19 -2.08 0.39
CA PHE A 44 -2.42 -0.94 0.86
C PHE A 44 -3.31 0.25 1.24
N ARG A 45 -4.22 0.66 0.36
CA ARG A 45 -5.18 1.76 0.60
C ARG A 45 -6.00 1.52 1.88
N THR A 46 -6.48 0.30 2.06
CA THR A 46 -7.24 -0.12 3.26
C THR A 46 -6.39 -0.08 4.52
N ALA A 47 -5.16 -0.62 4.47
CA ALA A 47 -4.25 -0.60 5.61
C ALA A 47 -3.85 0.83 6.00
N HIS A 48 -3.67 1.70 5.01
CA HIS A 48 -3.28 3.09 5.20
C HIS A 48 -4.41 3.90 5.85
N ALA A 49 -5.63 3.80 5.34
CA ALA A 49 -6.81 4.40 5.93
C ALA A 49 -6.99 3.96 7.39
N LYS A 50 -6.87 2.66 7.66
CA LYS A 50 -6.96 2.11 9.02
C LYS A 50 -5.90 2.69 9.96
N ALA A 51 -4.66 2.83 9.51
CA ALA A 51 -3.56 3.39 10.30
C ALA A 51 -3.80 4.88 10.63
N LEU A 52 -4.29 5.66 9.66
CA LEU A 52 -4.63 7.08 9.89
C LEU A 52 -5.80 7.24 10.85
N LEU A 53 -6.87 6.46 10.69
CA LEU A 53 -8.01 6.46 11.62
C LEU A 53 -7.57 6.03 13.02
N HIS A 54 -6.62 5.10 13.14
CA HIS A 54 -6.01 4.73 14.41
C HIS A 54 -5.29 5.91 15.08
N ALA A 55 -4.42 6.60 14.33
CA ALA A 55 -3.70 7.77 14.81
C ALA A 55 -4.66 8.91 15.22
N CYS A 56 -5.80 9.03 14.54
CA CYS A 56 -6.79 10.09 14.73
C CYS A 56 -7.94 9.76 15.70
N ARG A 57 -7.85 8.69 16.51
CA ARG A 57 -8.97 8.27 17.39
C ARG A 57 -9.46 9.35 18.37
N ALA A 58 -8.55 10.17 18.89
CA ALA A 58 -8.87 11.22 19.88
C ALA A 58 -9.19 12.59 19.27
N THR A 59 -9.38 12.65 17.93
CA THR A 59 -9.46 13.94 17.22
C THR A 59 -10.69 14.74 17.64
N ALA A 60 -11.86 14.10 17.82
CA ALA A 60 -13.11 14.77 18.17
C ALA A 60 -13.03 15.58 19.48
N ASP A 61 -12.49 14.97 20.54
CA ASP A 61 -12.32 15.65 21.84
C ASP A 61 -11.31 16.80 21.73
N SER A 62 -10.22 16.59 20.99
CA SER A 62 -9.21 17.63 20.79
C SER A 62 -9.70 18.80 19.94
N ALA A 63 -10.61 18.55 18.98
CA ALA A 63 -11.23 19.56 18.15
C ALA A 63 -12.18 20.44 18.97
N ARG A 64 -13.02 19.82 19.81
CA ARG A 64 -13.90 20.54 20.74
C ARG A 64 -13.10 21.43 21.69
N LEU A 65 -12.05 20.90 22.31
CA LEU A 65 -11.19 21.67 23.21
C LEU A 65 -10.48 22.81 22.48
N LEU A 66 -10.02 22.60 21.25
CA LEU A 66 -9.41 23.66 20.44
C LEU A 66 -10.39 24.81 20.22
N GLU A 67 -11.63 24.51 19.84
CA GLU A 67 -12.66 25.52 19.61
C GLU A 67 -12.95 26.34 20.88
N GLU A 68 -13.10 25.67 22.02
CA GLU A 68 -13.29 26.32 23.33
C GLU A 68 -12.14 27.27 23.68
N ARG A 69 -10.89 26.86 23.40
CA ARG A 69 -9.70 27.68 23.67
C ARG A 69 -9.59 28.86 22.71
N VAL A 70 -9.84 28.65 21.42
CA VAL A 70 -9.82 29.73 20.43
C VAL A 70 -10.88 30.78 20.75
N GLN A 71 -12.11 30.36 21.06
CA GLN A 71 -13.18 31.29 21.44
C GLN A 71 -12.83 32.11 22.68
N SER A 72 -12.19 31.49 23.68
CA SER A 72 -11.72 32.20 24.88
C SER A 72 -10.66 33.27 24.55
N VAL A 73 -9.75 32.98 23.62
CA VAL A 73 -8.73 33.92 23.16
C VAL A 73 -9.36 35.07 22.38
N GLU A 74 -10.23 34.76 21.42
CA GLU A 74 -10.97 35.75 20.61
C GLU A 74 -11.76 36.71 21.51
N ASN A 75 -12.53 36.19 22.47
CA ASN A 75 -13.31 37.01 23.41
C ASN A 75 -12.44 37.97 24.23
N THR A 76 -11.19 37.61 24.51
CA THR A 76 -10.26 38.45 25.31
C THR A 76 -9.54 39.49 24.43
N MET A 77 -9.21 39.14 23.19
CA MET A 77 -8.39 39.96 22.30
C MET A 77 -9.19 40.79 21.28
N HIS A 78 -10.51 40.61 21.18
CA HIS A 78 -11.34 41.20 20.11
C HIS A 78 -11.20 42.72 19.96
N ALA A 79 -11.05 43.46 21.07
CA ALA A 79 -10.95 44.91 21.09
C ALA A 79 -9.52 45.44 20.95
N ASP A 80 -8.50 44.57 21.03
CA ASP A 80 -7.10 44.98 20.89
C ASP A 80 -6.67 44.94 19.42
N LEU A 81 -6.31 46.12 18.89
CA LEU A 81 -5.82 46.30 17.53
C LEU A 81 -4.37 45.82 17.36
N THR A 82 -3.56 45.87 18.42
CA THR A 82 -2.16 45.39 18.38
C THR A 82 -2.10 43.86 18.27
N ALA A 83 -3.16 43.19 18.72
CA ALA A 83 -3.36 41.75 18.65
C ALA A 83 -3.97 41.24 17.32
N ALA A 84 -4.28 42.12 16.35
CA ALA A 84 -4.99 41.74 15.13
C ALA A 84 -4.26 40.67 14.31
N SER A 85 -2.94 40.82 14.11
CA SER A 85 -2.14 39.85 13.35
C SER A 85 -2.13 38.47 14.02
N LEU A 86 -2.03 38.39 15.35
CA LEU A 86 -2.09 37.12 16.07
C LEU A 86 -3.48 36.48 15.95
N ARG A 87 -4.56 37.27 16.00
CA ARG A 87 -5.93 36.77 15.82
C ARG A 87 -6.13 36.14 14.43
N GLU A 88 -5.65 36.79 13.37
CA GLU A 88 -5.72 36.27 12.01
C GLU A 88 -4.99 34.91 11.87
N GLU A 89 -3.84 34.75 12.52
CA GLU A 89 -3.09 33.50 12.48
C GLU A 89 -3.74 32.38 13.30
N ILE A 90 -4.32 32.72 14.46
CA ILE A 90 -5.12 31.78 15.26
C ILE A 90 -6.34 31.32 14.46
N GLU A 91 -7.04 32.25 13.78
CA GLU A 91 -8.17 31.93 12.92
C GLU A 91 -7.75 31.03 11.75
N ARG A 92 -6.62 31.33 11.10
CA ARG A 92 -6.06 30.47 10.04
C ARG A 92 -5.76 29.07 10.54
N TYR A 93 -5.15 28.94 11.72
CA TYR A 93 -4.90 27.64 12.36
C TYR A 93 -6.21 26.90 12.70
N ARG A 94 -7.22 27.60 13.24
CA ARG A 94 -8.56 27.05 13.53
C ARG A 94 -9.20 26.50 12.25
N ASN A 95 -9.22 27.29 11.19
CA ASN A 95 -9.88 26.93 9.94
C ASN A 95 -9.22 25.70 9.30
N GLN A 96 -7.88 25.63 9.26
CA GLN A 96 -7.19 24.45 8.75
C GLN A 96 -7.34 23.23 9.68
N SER A 97 -7.38 23.43 11.00
CA SER A 97 -7.67 22.35 11.95
C SER A 97 -9.07 21.77 11.74
N SER A 98 -10.07 22.62 11.50
CA SER A 98 -11.44 22.20 11.20
C SER A 98 -11.51 21.42 9.87
N ASN A 99 -10.78 21.88 8.84
CA ASN A 99 -10.66 21.15 7.57
C ASN A 99 -10.03 19.76 7.78
N PHE A 100 -8.97 19.66 8.58
CA PHE A 100 -8.36 18.38 8.94
C PHE A 100 -9.37 17.45 9.64
N ASP A 101 -10.09 17.97 10.64
CA ASP A 101 -11.09 17.18 11.37
C ASP A 101 -12.24 16.71 10.45
N ALA A 102 -12.63 17.53 9.47
CA ALA A 102 -13.60 17.16 8.44
C ALA A 102 -13.06 16.08 7.49
N ALA A 103 -11.79 16.16 7.09
CA ALA A 103 -11.14 15.15 6.25
C ALA A 103 -11.04 13.80 6.98
N VAL A 104 -10.72 13.79 8.27
CA VAL A 104 -10.72 12.56 9.09
C VAL A 104 -12.12 11.95 9.14
N LYS A 105 -13.18 12.76 9.30
CA LYS A 105 -14.57 12.27 9.23
C LYS A 105 -14.90 11.70 7.86
N ALA A 106 -14.52 12.37 6.77
CA ALA A 106 -14.73 11.89 5.41
C ALA A 106 -14.03 10.55 5.16
N LEU A 107 -12.79 10.40 5.62
CA LEU A 107 -12.05 9.12 5.59
C LEU A 107 -12.78 8.04 6.37
N GLN A 108 -13.28 8.35 7.57
CA GLN A 108 -14.03 7.40 8.40
C GLN A 108 -15.31 6.92 7.70
N TYR A 109 -16.07 7.84 7.08
CA TYR A 109 -17.24 7.48 6.30
C TYR A 109 -16.88 6.60 5.11
N CYS A 110 -15.88 7.00 4.32
CA CYS A 110 -15.40 6.23 3.16
C CYS A 110 -14.93 4.82 3.56
N TYR A 111 -14.22 4.68 4.69
CA TYR A 111 -13.75 3.38 5.18
C TYR A 111 -14.86 2.46 5.70
N THR A 112 -15.97 3.01 6.20
CA THR A 112 -17.08 2.21 6.78
C THR A 112 -18.21 1.89 5.81
N ASP A 113 -18.42 2.73 4.80
CA ASP A 113 -19.53 2.56 3.87
C ASP A 113 -19.18 1.58 2.75
N LYS A 114 -19.52 0.31 2.96
CA LYS A 114 -19.34 -0.78 1.99
C LYS A 114 -20.09 -0.58 0.66
N ARG A 115 -21.01 0.39 0.56
CA ARG A 115 -21.76 0.66 -0.68
C ARG A 115 -21.05 1.66 -1.60
N ARG A 116 -19.99 2.32 -1.12
CA ARG A 116 -19.23 3.36 -1.83
C ARG A 116 -17.77 2.97 -2.02
N GLU A 117 -17.48 1.67 -2.06
CA GLU A 117 -16.13 1.13 -2.32
C GLU A 117 -15.68 1.46 -3.76
N THR A 118 -15.28 2.71 -4.00
CA THR A 118 -14.24 2.96 -4.99
C THR A 118 -12.96 3.18 -4.21
N THR A 119 -12.00 2.27 -4.37
CA THR A 119 -10.73 2.35 -3.63
C THR A 119 -9.95 3.63 -3.97
N ASP A 120 -10.24 4.24 -5.11
CA ASP A 120 -9.76 5.58 -5.48
C ASP A 120 -10.27 6.68 -4.54
N GLN A 121 -11.52 6.61 -4.07
CA GLN A 121 -12.03 7.56 -3.09
C GLN A 121 -11.30 7.43 -1.75
N LEU A 122 -10.96 6.20 -1.36
CA LEU A 122 -10.18 5.95 -0.14
C LEU A 122 -8.77 6.53 -0.24
N LEU A 123 -8.15 6.44 -1.42
CA LEU A 123 -6.86 7.07 -1.72
C LEU A 123 -6.95 8.59 -1.60
N LEU A 124 -7.98 9.21 -2.18
CA LEU A 124 -8.19 10.66 -2.11
C LEU A 124 -8.38 11.13 -0.66
N CYS A 125 -9.26 10.49 0.11
CA CYS A 125 -9.50 10.85 1.51
C CYS A 125 -8.25 10.68 2.38
N THR A 126 -7.48 9.61 2.16
CA THR A 126 -6.19 9.38 2.84
C THR A 126 -5.21 10.52 2.51
N GLY A 127 -5.09 10.88 1.22
CA GLY A 127 -4.25 11.97 0.76
C GLY A 127 -4.61 13.33 1.38
N ASP A 128 -5.90 13.64 1.48
CA ASP A 128 -6.37 14.87 2.13
C ASP A 128 -6.01 14.93 3.61
N VAL A 129 -6.19 13.83 4.35
CA VAL A 129 -5.80 13.76 5.77
C VAL A 129 -4.30 14.02 5.94
N LEU A 130 -3.44 13.36 5.15
CA LEU A 130 -1.99 13.53 5.20
C LEU A 130 -1.57 14.97 4.88
N ARG A 131 -2.13 15.54 3.80
CA ARG A 131 -1.84 16.90 3.37
C ARG A 131 -2.26 17.91 4.43
N LEU A 132 -3.48 17.81 4.95
CA LEU A 132 -3.98 18.70 5.99
C LEU A 132 -3.22 18.52 7.30
N ALA A 133 -2.78 17.30 7.63
CA ALA A 133 -1.95 17.07 8.80
C ALA A 133 -0.64 17.88 8.73
N ALA A 134 0.05 17.82 7.59
CA ALA A 134 1.26 18.60 7.34
C ALA A 134 1.02 20.11 7.41
N VAL A 135 -0.08 20.59 6.82
CA VAL A 135 -0.44 22.02 6.84
C VAL A 135 -0.72 22.51 8.27
N VAL A 136 -1.54 21.79 9.03
CA VAL A 136 -1.92 22.20 10.39
C VAL A 136 -0.73 22.11 11.34
N GLU A 137 0.12 21.10 11.20
CA GLU A 137 1.31 20.96 12.03
C GLU A 137 2.28 22.13 11.78
N ALA A 138 2.54 22.48 10.52
CA ALA A 138 3.38 23.63 10.17
C ALA A 138 2.81 24.95 10.70
N LEU A 139 1.50 25.19 10.53
CA LEU A 139 0.85 26.40 11.08
C LEU A 139 0.97 26.48 12.60
N GLY A 140 0.81 25.35 13.30
CA GLY A 140 0.97 25.32 14.75
C GLY A 140 2.40 25.61 15.19
N ARG A 141 3.38 25.04 14.47
CA ARG A 141 4.81 25.27 14.70
C ARG A 141 5.19 26.74 14.53
N ASP A 142 4.64 27.41 13.53
CA ASP A 142 4.91 28.83 13.24
C ASP A 142 4.15 29.77 14.19
N LEU A 143 2.97 29.36 14.65
CA LEU A 143 2.10 30.15 15.54
C LEU A 143 2.60 30.17 16.99
N LEU A 144 3.05 29.02 17.51
CA LEU A 144 3.41 28.86 18.92
C LEU A 144 4.47 29.87 19.43
N PRO A 145 5.58 30.14 18.72
CA PRO A 145 6.59 31.09 19.19
C PRO A 145 6.06 32.51 19.35
N ARG A 146 5.08 32.91 18.52
CA ARG A 146 4.52 34.27 18.51
C ARG A 146 3.72 34.59 19.77
N PHE A 147 3.27 33.58 20.51
CA PHE A 147 2.55 33.82 21.77
C PHE A 147 3.41 34.55 22.80
N ALA A 148 4.75 34.42 22.73
CA ALA A 148 5.68 35.11 23.61
C ALA A 148 5.62 36.64 23.49
N ASP A 149 5.24 37.15 22.31
CA ASP A 149 5.13 38.58 22.03
C ASP A 149 3.88 39.21 22.67
N PHE A 150 2.98 38.38 23.23
CA PHE A 150 1.69 38.79 23.78
C PHE A 150 1.52 38.37 25.26
N PRO A 151 2.41 38.80 26.18
CA PRO A 151 2.44 38.33 27.56
C PRO A 151 1.17 38.68 28.37
N VAL A 152 0.44 39.72 27.97
CA VAL A 152 -0.82 40.14 28.61
C VAL A 152 -1.92 39.07 28.46
N TYR A 153 -1.88 38.27 27.39
CA TYR A 153 -2.87 37.23 27.09
C TYR A 153 -2.42 35.81 27.49
N ARG A 154 -1.32 35.71 28.25
CA ARG A 154 -0.73 34.44 28.67
C ARG A 154 -1.73 33.45 29.29
N PRO A 155 -2.67 33.84 30.19
CA PRO A 155 -3.63 32.91 30.78
C PRO A 155 -4.50 32.16 29.74
N GLN A 156 -4.85 32.82 28.65
CA GLN A 156 -5.63 32.23 27.55
C GLN A 156 -4.72 31.50 26.55
N LEU A 157 -3.58 32.11 26.20
CA LEU A 157 -2.64 31.56 25.21
C LEU A 157 -1.95 30.29 25.70
N ASP A 158 -1.64 30.14 26.98
CA ASP A 158 -1.02 28.91 27.53
C ASP A 158 -1.94 27.69 27.34
N GLY A 159 -3.25 27.88 27.54
CA GLY A 159 -4.25 26.84 27.32
C GLY A 159 -4.39 26.45 25.85
N LEU A 160 -4.39 27.43 24.95
CA LEU A 160 -4.39 27.20 23.52
C LEU A 160 -3.10 26.50 23.06
N ALA A 161 -1.94 26.96 23.52
CA ALA A 161 -0.63 26.38 23.21
C ALA A 161 -0.54 24.91 23.63
N ALA A 162 -1.02 24.56 24.82
CA ALA A 162 -1.07 23.18 25.28
C ALA A 162 -1.92 22.29 24.34
N THR A 163 -3.01 22.85 23.81
CA THR A 163 -3.90 22.16 22.87
C THR A 163 -3.25 21.98 21.50
N ILE A 164 -2.62 23.03 20.97
CA ILE A 164 -1.84 22.99 19.71
C ILE A 164 -0.72 21.94 19.82
N ASN A 165 0.06 21.96 20.90
CA ASN A 165 1.14 20.99 21.12
C ASN A 165 0.65 19.55 21.23
N ARG A 166 -0.51 19.32 21.87
CA ARG A 166 -1.13 17.99 21.92
C ARG A 166 -1.53 17.51 20.53
N ARG A 167 -2.13 18.38 19.72
CA ARG A 167 -2.51 18.07 18.33
C ARG A 167 -1.28 17.86 17.44
N ALA A 168 -0.22 18.65 17.60
CA ALA A 168 1.02 18.51 16.85
C ALA A 168 1.61 17.09 16.94
N ARG A 169 1.59 16.45 18.13
CA ARG A 169 2.03 15.05 18.28
C ARG A 169 1.23 14.07 17.42
N MET A 170 -0.10 14.22 17.40
CA MET A 170 -0.98 13.39 16.57
C MET A 170 -0.76 13.65 15.07
N LEU A 171 -0.63 14.93 14.68
CA LEU A 171 -0.39 15.31 13.29
C LEU A 171 0.96 14.79 12.81
N GLN A 172 2.00 14.81 13.64
CA GLN A 172 3.30 14.26 13.30
C GLN A 172 3.24 12.75 13.03
N VAL A 173 2.46 11.99 13.81
CA VAL A 173 2.19 10.58 13.52
C VAL A 173 1.53 10.42 12.15
N CYS A 174 0.52 11.22 11.83
CA CYS A 174 -0.11 11.20 10.51
C CYS A 174 0.91 11.50 9.39
N ILE A 175 1.76 12.51 9.56
CA ILE A 175 2.80 12.87 8.58
C ILE A 175 3.77 11.71 8.35
N THR A 176 4.21 11.02 9.41
CA THR A 176 5.09 9.85 9.26
C THR A 176 4.44 8.69 8.51
N LEU A 177 3.11 8.56 8.58
CA LEU A 177 2.37 7.55 7.80
C LEU A 177 2.37 7.84 6.29
N ALA A 178 2.72 9.05 5.85
CA ALA A 178 2.91 9.36 4.43
C ALA A 178 4.07 8.58 3.79
N ALA A 179 5.05 8.15 4.60
CA ALA A 179 6.19 7.34 4.18
C ALA A 179 6.25 6.02 4.97
N PRO A 180 5.34 5.05 4.73
CA PRO A 180 5.24 3.85 5.55
C PRO A 180 6.53 3.04 5.68
N LEU A 181 7.38 3.04 4.66
CA LEU A 181 8.63 2.28 4.66
C LEU A 181 9.64 2.80 5.68
N GLU A 182 9.57 4.10 6.03
CA GLU A 182 10.39 4.69 7.10
C GLU A 182 10.00 4.17 8.49
N LEU A 183 8.81 3.57 8.63
CA LEU A 183 8.31 2.97 9.87
C LEU A 183 8.74 1.51 10.05
N THR A 184 9.72 1.03 9.28
CA THR A 184 10.22 -0.35 9.37
C THR A 184 10.65 -0.68 10.82
N GLY A 185 10.11 -1.77 11.36
CA GLY A 185 10.33 -2.19 12.74
C GLY A 185 9.29 -1.67 13.75
N ASN A 186 8.42 -0.73 13.36
CA ASN A 186 7.32 -0.27 14.21
C ASN A 186 6.22 -1.34 14.28
N LYS A 187 5.97 -1.85 15.50
CA LYS A 187 4.95 -2.89 15.75
C LYS A 187 3.52 -2.42 15.56
N GLU A 188 3.24 -1.15 15.82
CA GLU A 188 1.90 -0.57 15.72
C GLU A 188 1.43 -0.52 14.26
N TYR A 189 2.33 -0.16 13.35
CA TYR A 189 2.04 0.02 11.93
C TYR A 189 2.58 -1.10 11.03
N ALA A 190 3.05 -2.21 11.61
CA ALA A 190 3.65 -3.33 10.88
C ALA A 190 2.78 -3.84 9.71
N GLY A 191 1.45 -3.82 9.88
CA GLY A 191 0.52 -4.18 8.80
C GLY A 191 0.60 -3.25 7.59
N LEU A 192 0.65 -1.94 7.81
CA LEU A 192 0.79 -0.94 6.75
C LEU A 192 2.17 -1.06 6.07
N VAL A 193 3.24 -1.16 6.87
CA VAL A 193 4.61 -1.34 6.35
C VAL A 193 4.70 -2.56 5.44
N ARG A 194 4.12 -3.68 5.85
CA ARG A 194 4.11 -4.91 5.05
C ARG A 194 3.38 -4.73 3.71
N GLN A 195 2.23 -4.05 3.69
CA GLN A 195 1.53 -3.80 2.42
C GLN A 195 2.32 -2.85 1.50
N ALA A 196 3.00 -1.85 2.08
CA ALA A 196 3.86 -0.94 1.32
C ALA A 196 5.05 -1.69 0.70
N GLN A 197 5.72 -2.55 1.48
CA GLN A 197 6.83 -3.39 1.01
C GLN A 197 6.38 -4.36 -0.08
N ASP A 198 5.24 -5.04 0.10
CA ASP A 198 4.69 -5.94 -0.91
C ASP A 198 4.45 -5.19 -2.23
N LEU A 199 3.91 -3.96 -2.20
CA LEU A 199 3.64 -3.17 -3.39
C LEU A 199 4.92 -2.71 -4.12
N GLU A 200 5.97 -2.35 -3.35
CA GLU A 200 7.27 -1.92 -3.87
C GLU A 200 8.08 -3.09 -4.44
N GLU A 201 8.10 -4.24 -3.75
CA GLU A 201 8.91 -5.41 -4.11
C GLU A 201 8.28 -6.28 -5.21
N LEU A 202 6.95 -6.28 -5.37
CA LEU A 202 6.25 -7.22 -6.26
C LEU A 202 6.69 -7.10 -7.72
N ARG A 203 6.62 -5.88 -8.26
CA ARG A 203 6.92 -5.66 -9.67
C ARG A 203 8.38 -6.02 -10.01
N PRO A 204 9.40 -5.51 -9.30
CA PRO A 204 10.79 -5.90 -9.55
C PRO A 204 11.03 -7.40 -9.44
N ALA A 205 10.42 -8.07 -8.44
CA ALA A 205 10.57 -9.50 -8.25
C ALA A 205 10.00 -10.31 -9.42
N VAL A 206 8.80 -9.97 -9.87
CA VAL A 206 8.14 -10.63 -11.00
C VAL A 206 8.86 -10.33 -12.31
N GLU A 207 9.26 -9.08 -12.56
CA GLU A 207 10.02 -8.74 -13.77
C GLU A 207 11.33 -9.50 -13.85
N THR A 208 12.03 -9.65 -12.72
CA THR A 208 13.27 -10.44 -12.64
C THR A 208 13.00 -11.91 -12.97
N LEU A 209 11.98 -12.50 -12.34
CA LEU A 209 11.62 -13.90 -12.56
C LEU A 209 11.22 -14.15 -14.02
N VAL A 210 10.31 -13.34 -14.57
CA VAL A 210 9.78 -13.55 -15.91
C VAL A 210 10.83 -13.28 -16.99
N LYS A 211 11.70 -12.28 -16.82
CA LYS A 211 12.83 -12.06 -17.74
C LYS A 211 13.76 -13.29 -17.78
N GLY A 212 14.05 -13.87 -16.62
CA GLY A 212 14.83 -15.11 -16.53
C GLY A 212 14.16 -16.28 -17.24
N ILE A 213 12.87 -16.48 -16.98
CA ILE A 213 12.07 -17.53 -17.60
C ILE A 213 12.08 -17.38 -19.12
N ILE A 214 11.69 -16.21 -19.65
CA ILE A 214 11.59 -15.96 -21.10
C ILE A 214 12.93 -16.21 -21.79
N ALA A 215 14.05 -15.79 -21.19
CA ALA A 215 15.38 -16.02 -21.75
C ALA A 215 15.76 -17.51 -21.85
N ARG A 216 15.12 -18.38 -21.04
CA ARG A 216 15.37 -19.81 -20.99
C ARG A 216 14.32 -20.67 -21.69
N ILE A 217 13.21 -20.10 -22.15
CA ILE A 217 12.16 -20.84 -22.89
C ILE A 217 12.76 -21.70 -24.02
N PRO A 218 13.68 -21.20 -24.89
CA PRO A 218 14.25 -22.01 -25.97
C PRO A 218 15.01 -23.27 -25.51
N LEU A 219 15.49 -23.29 -24.25
CA LEU A 219 16.15 -24.45 -23.66
C LEU A 219 15.17 -25.36 -22.91
N MET A 220 14.11 -24.78 -22.32
CA MET A 220 13.09 -25.52 -21.59
C MET A 220 12.12 -26.27 -22.50
N GLU A 221 11.76 -25.72 -23.67
CA GLU A 221 10.78 -26.33 -24.57
C GLU A 221 11.21 -27.71 -25.09
N PRO A 222 12.43 -27.92 -25.64
CA PRO A 222 12.86 -29.25 -26.08
C PRO A 222 12.90 -30.27 -24.93
N ARG A 223 13.24 -29.81 -23.72
CA ARG A 223 13.25 -30.66 -22.52
C ARG A 223 11.83 -31.07 -22.14
N LEU A 224 10.87 -30.13 -22.14
CA LEU A 224 9.46 -30.41 -21.88
C LEU A 224 8.88 -31.35 -22.92
N GLU A 225 9.17 -31.15 -24.20
CA GLU A 225 8.75 -32.07 -25.26
C GLU A 225 9.25 -33.49 -25.02
N GLY A 226 10.51 -33.65 -24.60
CA GLY A 226 11.09 -34.95 -24.24
C GLY A 226 10.48 -35.61 -22.99
N LEU A 227 9.69 -34.88 -22.19
CA LEU A 227 8.94 -35.40 -21.04
C LEU A 227 7.49 -35.77 -21.38
N LEU A 228 6.98 -35.30 -22.52
CA LEU A 228 5.62 -35.57 -22.99
C LEU A 228 5.60 -36.84 -23.86
N THR A 229 4.79 -37.83 -23.48
CA THR A 229 4.64 -39.08 -24.25
C THR A 229 3.41 -38.98 -25.16
N ASN A 230 3.59 -39.12 -26.48
CA ASN A 230 2.52 -39.05 -27.48
C ASN A 230 1.67 -37.77 -27.42
N TYR A 231 2.23 -36.69 -26.89
CA TYR A 231 1.56 -35.40 -26.71
C TYR A 231 2.55 -34.29 -27.08
N SER A 232 2.14 -33.30 -27.86
CA SER A 232 3.02 -32.18 -28.22
C SER A 232 2.89 -31.05 -27.21
N LEU A 233 3.99 -30.35 -26.95
CA LEU A 233 3.97 -29.17 -26.06
C LEU A 233 3.03 -28.10 -26.60
N GLU A 234 2.89 -27.97 -27.92
CA GLU A 234 1.93 -27.07 -28.57
C GLU A 234 0.48 -27.26 -28.09
N ARG A 235 0.06 -28.50 -27.79
CA ARG A 235 -1.30 -28.84 -27.37
C ARG A 235 -1.57 -28.66 -25.88
N VAL A 236 -0.54 -28.43 -25.07
CA VAL A 236 -0.71 -28.11 -23.66
C VAL A 236 -1.41 -26.75 -23.53
N ASP A 237 -2.30 -26.60 -22.55
CA ASP A 237 -2.95 -25.32 -22.29
C ASP A 237 -1.93 -24.22 -21.96
N LEU A 238 -2.18 -22.97 -22.37
CA LEU A 238 -1.24 -21.87 -22.16
C LEU A 238 -0.94 -21.61 -20.67
N VAL A 239 -1.94 -21.76 -19.79
CA VAL A 239 -1.75 -21.63 -18.34
C VAL A 239 -0.85 -22.74 -17.83
N ASP A 240 -1.12 -23.98 -18.24
CA ASP A 240 -0.32 -25.14 -17.83
C ASP A 240 1.14 -25.03 -18.34
N LYS A 241 1.35 -24.55 -19.57
CA LYS A 241 2.70 -24.25 -20.09
C LYS A 241 3.41 -23.20 -19.24
N ALA A 242 2.73 -22.09 -18.92
CA ALA A 242 3.31 -21.03 -18.10
C ALA A 242 3.70 -21.53 -16.70
N ILE A 243 2.87 -22.38 -16.07
CA ILE A 243 3.19 -23.02 -14.79
C ILE A 243 4.42 -23.93 -14.93
N LEU A 244 4.51 -24.74 -15.99
CA LEU A 244 5.66 -25.61 -16.24
C LEU A 244 6.96 -24.81 -16.46
N TYR A 245 6.91 -23.68 -17.18
CA TYR A 245 8.08 -22.81 -17.35
C TYR A 245 8.54 -22.20 -16.02
N ILE A 246 7.62 -21.75 -15.17
CA ILE A 246 7.95 -21.27 -13.81
C ILE A 246 8.62 -22.40 -13.02
N ALA A 247 8.01 -23.59 -13.00
CA ALA A 247 8.50 -24.72 -12.23
C ALA A 247 9.90 -25.18 -12.66
N LEU A 248 10.14 -25.34 -13.97
CA LEU A 248 11.45 -25.73 -14.49
C LEU A 248 12.52 -24.69 -14.19
N TYR A 249 12.22 -23.40 -14.42
CA TYR A 249 13.17 -22.34 -14.11
C TYR A 249 13.54 -22.33 -12.62
N GLU A 250 12.56 -22.54 -11.73
CA GLU A 250 12.80 -22.59 -10.29
C GLU A 250 13.60 -23.83 -9.84
N LEU A 251 13.42 -24.97 -10.49
CA LEU A 251 14.23 -26.17 -10.24
C LEU A 251 15.68 -25.99 -10.69
N GLU A 252 15.86 -25.46 -11.90
CA GLU A 252 17.17 -25.46 -12.57
C GLU A 252 18.05 -24.29 -12.15
N GLU A 253 17.49 -23.08 -12.13
CA GLU A 253 18.27 -21.85 -11.94
C GLU A 253 18.19 -21.34 -10.50
N ASN A 254 17.04 -21.48 -9.84
CA ASN A 254 16.90 -21.08 -8.43
C ASN A 254 17.27 -22.20 -7.44
N GLY A 255 17.48 -23.44 -7.92
CA GLY A 255 17.86 -24.59 -7.11
C GLY A 255 16.87 -24.93 -5.99
N LEU A 256 15.57 -24.67 -6.20
CA LEU A 256 14.55 -24.97 -5.20
C LEU A 256 14.32 -26.48 -5.07
N GLU A 257 14.04 -26.93 -3.85
CA GLU A 257 13.75 -28.34 -3.60
C GLU A 257 12.49 -28.79 -4.35
N VAL A 258 12.56 -29.97 -4.96
CA VAL A 258 11.48 -30.56 -5.77
C VAL A 258 10.12 -30.56 -5.06
N PRO A 259 9.99 -30.94 -3.78
CA PRO A 259 8.69 -30.93 -3.10
C PRO A 259 8.08 -29.52 -3.02
N ILE A 260 8.90 -28.49 -2.85
CA ILE A 260 8.45 -27.09 -2.81
C ILE A 260 7.90 -26.69 -4.19
N VAL A 261 8.66 -26.94 -5.25
CA VAL A 261 8.24 -26.58 -6.62
C VAL A 261 6.96 -27.33 -7.02
N VAL A 262 6.87 -28.63 -6.73
CA VAL A 262 5.67 -29.43 -6.99
C VAL A 262 4.47 -28.89 -6.22
N SER A 263 4.63 -28.60 -4.92
CA SER A 263 3.54 -28.05 -4.09
C SER A 263 3.00 -26.73 -4.65
N GLU A 264 3.90 -25.82 -5.04
CA GLU A 264 3.52 -24.50 -5.52
C GLU A 264 2.92 -24.54 -6.93
N ALA A 265 3.50 -25.31 -7.84
CA ALA A 265 2.99 -25.48 -9.20
C ALA A 265 1.62 -26.17 -9.22
N THR A 266 1.41 -27.19 -8.37
CA THR A 266 0.11 -27.86 -8.26
C THR A 266 -0.95 -26.99 -7.59
N ALA A 267 -0.57 -26.13 -6.64
CA ALA A 267 -1.48 -25.12 -6.08
C ALA A 267 -1.96 -24.14 -7.16
N LEU A 268 -1.04 -23.60 -7.98
CA LEU A 268 -1.40 -22.75 -9.12
C LEU A 268 -2.30 -23.50 -10.11
N ALA A 269 -1.93 -24.72 -10.48
CA ALA A 269 -2.73 -25.51 -11.41
C ALA A 269 -4.16 -25.76 -10.91
N ASN A 270 -4.33 -26.06 -9.62
CA ASN A 270 -5.66 -26.22 -9.03
C ASN A 270 -6.48 -24.93 -9.06
N GLU A 271 -5.85 -23.78 -8.83
CA GLU A 271 -6.50 -22.47 -8.81
C GLU A 271 -6.89 -22.00 -10.23
N TYR A 272 -6.03 -22.22 -11.23
CA TYR A 272 -6.19 -21.61 -12.56
C TYR A 272 -6.63 -22.58 -13.67
N SER A 273 -6.40 -23.90 -13.53
CA SER A 273 -6.67 -24.92 -14.57
C SER A 273 -7.48 -26.13 -14.07
N GLY A 274 -7.57 -26.32 -12.74
CA GLY A 274 -8.28 -27.41 -12.10
C GLY A 274 -7.45 -28.67 -11.79
N SER A 275 -8.10 -29.66 -11.19
CA SER A 275 -7.43 -30.82 -10.55
C SER A 275 -6.72 -31.76 -11.52
N LYS A 276 -7.23 -31.92 -12.75
CA LYS A 276 -6.58 -32.74 -13.78
C LYS A 276 -5.24 -32.14 -14.22
N SER A 277 -5.20 -30.82 -14.42
CA SER A 277 -3.96 -30.10 -14.73
C SER A 277 -2.95 -30.18 -13.60
N ALA A 278 -3.40 -30.11 -12.34
CA ALA A 278 -2.51 -30.29 -11.19
C ALA A 278 -1.83 -31.67 -11.19
N GLN A 279 -2.58 -32.75 -11.47
CA GLN A 279 -2.00 -34.10 -11.56
C GLN A 279 -1.02 -34.23 -12.73
N PHE A 280 -1.35 -33.66 -13.88
CA PHE A 280 -0.49 -33.62 -15.05
C PHE A 280 0.84 -32.88 -14.77
N ILE A 281 0.76 -31.66 -14.26
CA ILE A 281 1.91 -30.82 -13.92
C ILE A 281 2.81 -31.49 -12.89
N HIS A 282 2.22 -32.09 -11.84
CA HIS A 282 2.98 -32.89 -10.87
C HIS A 282 3.81 -33.97 -11.58
N GLY A 283 3.18 -34.74 -12.47
CA GLY A 283 3.85 -35.82 -13.20
C GLY A 283 5.04 -35.33 -14.02
N ILE A 284 4.89 -34.21 -14.74
CA ILE A 284 5.96 -33.62 -15.55
C ILE A 284 7.11 -33.12 -14.68
N ILE A 285 6.82 -32.39 -13.61
CA ILE A 285 7.86 -31.86 -12.70
C ILE A 285 8.62 -33.01 -12.02
N ALA A 286 7.92 -34.03 -11.54
CA ALA A 286 8.53 -35.20 -10.93
C ALA A 286 9.41 -36.00 -11.91
N ALA A 287 9.04 -36.04 -13.19
CA ALA A 287 9.86 -36.65 -14.24
C ALA A 287 11.09 -35.79 -14.58
N ALA A 288 10.92 -34.46 -14.64
CA ALA A 288 11.99 -33.51 -14.89
C ALA A 288 13.09 -33.56 -13.83
N ALA A 289 12.72 -33.77 -12.56
CA ALA A 289 13.63 -33.81 -11.42
C ALA A 289 14.41 -35.13 -11.26
N LYS A 290 14.04 -36.19 -11.97
CA LYS A 290 14.70 -37.51 -11.90
C LYS A 290 15.85 -37.68 -12.90
N LYS A 291 16.00 -36.74 -13.82
CA LYS A 291 17.04 -36.70 -14.86
C LYS A 291 18.02 -35.59 -14.53
#